data_AF-A0A085MWD9-F1
#
_entry.id   AF-A0A085MWD9-F1
#
_cell.length_a   1.000
_cell.length_b   1.000
_cell.length_c   1.000
_cell.angle_alpha   90.00
_cell.angle_beta   90.00
_cell.angle_gamma   90.00
#
_symmetry.space_group_name_H-M   'P 1'
#
loop_
_entity.id
_entity.type
_entity.pdbx_description
1 polymer ?
#
loop_
_entity_poly.entity_id
_entity_poly.type
_entity_poly.pdbx_seq_one_letter_code
_entity_poly.pdbx_strand_id
1 'polypeptide(L)' 'MEELLFAKELLTDTKGESIFEVFNDFLKEKQIPFKNILAVATDGAPSMVGRYHGFVAYLKEVVPDVLAVHCVLHR' A
#
# COMPACT_ATOMS: atom_id res chain seq x y z
N MET A 1 20.17 -4.05 -1.77
CA MET A 1 20.09 -3.24 -0.54
C MET A 1 18.66 -2.75 -0.47
N GLU A 2 17.99 -2.99 0.64
CA GLU A 2 16.65 -2.43 0.88
C GLU A 2 16.83 -1.07 1.55
N GLU A 3 16.05 -0.09 1.13
CA GLU A 3 16.05 1.25 1.71
C GLU A 3 14.66 1.58 2.23
N LEU A 4 14.60 2.14 3.44
CA LEU A 4 13.34 2.59 4.03
C LEU A 4 12.97 3.95 3.45
N LEU A 5 11.92 3.98 2.61
CA LEU A 5 11.42 5.23 2.03
C LEU A 5 10.68 6.08 3.06
N PHE A 6 9.80 5.47 3.86
CA PHE A 6 9.08 6.15 4.94
C PHE A 6 8.52 5.17 5.97
N ALA A 7 8.23 5.70 7.15
CA ALA A 7 7.37 5.09 8.16
C ALA A 7 6.47 6.20 8.72
N LYS A 8 5.15 5.98 8.72
CA LYS A 8 4.16 6.91 9.27
C LYS A 8 3.25 6.17 10.25
N GLU A 9 2.89 6.86 11.33
CA GLU A 9 1.89 6.37 12.27
C GLU A 9 0.48 6.59 11.70
N LEU A 10 -0.41 5.62 11.92
CA LEU A 10 -1.83 5.74 11.59
C LEU A 10 -2.56 6.25 12.83
N LEU A 11 -3.05 7.49 12.78
CA LEU A 11 -3.63 8.18 13.95
C LEU A 11 -5.08 7.79 14.24
N THR A 12 -5.75 7.11 13.32
CA THR A 12 -7.20 6.86 13.38
C THR A 12 -7.51 5.37 13.53
N ASP A 13 -7.40 4.62 12.43
CA ASP A 13 -7.68 3.19 12.38
C ASP A 13 -6.71 2.47 11.42
N THR A 14 -6.88 1.16 11.29
CA THR A 14 -6.05 0.30 10.45
C THR A 14 -6.79 -0.19 9.21
N LYS A 15 -7.82 0.51 8.75
CA LYS A 15 -8.56 0.14 7.52
C LYS A 15 -7.69 0.37 6.29
N GLY A 16 -7.94 -0.41 5.23
CA GLY A 16 -7.20 -0.29 3.98
C GLY A 16 -7.31 1.10 3.34
N GLU A 17 -8.45 1.77 3.49
CA GLU A 17 -8.68 3.14 3.00
C GLU A 17 -7.75 4.14 3.68
N SER A 18 -7.73 4.19 5.01
CA SER A 18 -6.86 5.10 5.77
C SER A 18 -5.37 4.83 5.51
N ILE A 19 -4.98 3.57 5.35
CA ILE A 19 -3.61 3.20 4.96
C ILE A 19 -3.30 3.75 3.56
N PHE A 20 -4.22 3.62 2.61
CA PHE A 20 -4.06 4.11 1.25
C PHE A 20 -3.95 5.65 1.21
N GLU A 21 -4.77 6.36 1.98
CA GLU A 21 -4.73 7.82 2.07
C GLU A 21 -3.37 8.31 2.59
N VAL A 22 -2.86 7.73 3.67
CA VAL A 22 -1.54 8.10 4.23
C VAL A 22 -0.42 7.83 3.22
N PHE A 23 -0.49 6.72 2.49
CA PHE A 23 0.46 6.39 1.43
C PHE A 23 0.38 7.39 0.25
N ASN A 24 -0.83 7.67 -0.22
CA ASN A 24 -1.11 8.59 -1.32
C ASN A 24 -0.62 10.01 -1.00
N ASP A 25 -0.90 10.50 0.21
CA ASP A 25 -0.45 11.82 0.65
C ASP A 25 1.07 11.88 0.73
N PHE A 26 1.73 10.82 1.20
CA PHE A 26 3.19 10.74 1.18
C PHE A 26 3.75 10.82 -0.26
N LEU A 27 3.21 10.05 -1.21
CA LEU A 27 3.68 10.09 -2.59
C LEU A 27 3.47 11.48 -3.23
N LYS A 28 2.32 12.12 -2.97
CA LYS A 28 2.03 13.49 -3.42
C LYS A 28 3.03 14.50 -2.83
N GLU A 29 3.27 14.44 -1.52
CA GLU A 29 4.23 15.30 -0.82
C GLU A 29 5.63 15.17 -1.43
N LYS A 30 6.05 13.95 -1.76
CA LYS A 30 7.36 13.67 -2.37
C LYS A 30 7.38 13.78 -3.90
N GLN A 31 6.24 14.12 -4.53
CA GLN A 31 6.08 14.17 -5.98
C GLN A 31 6.50 12.87 -6.68
N ILE A 32 6.26 11.72 -6.04
CA ILE A 32 6.55 10.39 -6.59
C ILE A 32 5.34 9.91 -7.39
N PRO A 33 5.47 9.68 -8.70
CA PRO A 33 4.37 9.19 -9.52
C PRO A 33 3.97 7.74 -9.19
N PHE A 34 2.66 7.48 -9.09
CA PHE A 34 2.13 6.11 -8.91
C PHE A 34 2.60 5.10 -9.96
N LYS A 35 2.83 5.56 -11.21
CA LYS A 35 3.35 4.73 -12.32
C LYS A 35 4.72 4.10 -12.03
N ASN A 36 5.44 4.56 -11.00
CA ASN A 36 6.72 3.99 -10.60
C ASN A 36 6.55 2.72 -9.75
N ILE A 37 5.33 2.42 -9.29
CA ILE A 37 5.04 1.23 -8.48
C ILE A 37 4.80 0.05 -9.42
N LEU A 38 5.66 -0.96 -9.32
CA LEU A 38 5.51 -2.21 -10.07
C LEU A 38 4.81 -3.31 -9.26
N ALA A 39 5.12 -3.37 -7.96
CA ALA A 39 4.66 -4.43 -7.08
C ALA A 39 4.46 -3.93 -5.65
N VAL A 40 3.60 -4.64 -4.91
CA VAL A 40 3.36 -4.44 -3.48
C VAL A 40 3.45 -5.79 -2.78
N ALA A 41 4.23 -5.84 -1.70
CA ALA A 41 4.27 -6.97 -0.79
C ALA A 41 3.55 -6.62 0.51
N THR A 42 2.61 -7.46 0.96
CA THR A 42 1.86 -7.25 2.22
C THR A 42 1.89 -8.52 3.08
N ASP A 43 1.61 -8.37 4.38
CA ASP A 43 1.51 -9.48 5.34
C ASP A 43 0.21 -10.31 5.21
N GLY A 44 -0.65 -9.98 4.23
CA GLY A 44 -1.93 -10.66 4.00
C GLY A 44 -3.03 -10.31 5.00
N ALA A 45 -2.84 -9.31 5.87
CA ALA A 45 -3.90 -8.86 6.77
C ALA A 45 -5.15 -8.41 5.96
N PRO A 46 -6.38 -8.64 6.45
CA PRO A 46 -7.60 -8.26 5.73
C PRO A 46 -7.68 -6.77 5.36
N SER A 47 -7.11 -5.89 6.17
CA SER A 47 -6.99 -4.46 5.86
C SER A 47 -6.08 -4.16 4.68
N MET A 48 -5.11 -5.04 4.38
CA MET A 48 -4.17 -4.89 3.28
C MET A 48 -4.71 -5.55 1.99
N VAL A 49 -5.24 -6.76 2.09
CA VAL A 49 -5.62 -7.59 0.92
C VAL A 49 -7.12 -7.76 0.70
N GLY A 50 -7.95 -7.15 1.54
CA GLY A 50 -9.41 -7.21 1.42
C GLY A 50 -9.90 -6.84 0.03
N ARG A 51 -10.84 -7.63 -0.50
CA ARG A 51 -11.29 -7.54 -1.91
C ARG A 51 -11.82 -6.15 -2.31
N TYR A 52 -12.53 -5.49 -1.40
CA TYR A 52 -13.22 -4.22 -1.68
C TYR A 52 -12.65 -3.04 -0.87
N HIS A 53 -12.15 -3.31 0.34
CA HIS A 53 -11.71 -2.27 1.28
C HIS A 53 -10.28 -2.50 1.79
N GLY A 54 -9.51 -3.33 1.08
CA GLY A 54 -8.09 -3.53 1.37
C GLY A 54 -7.23 -2.47 0.70
N PHE A 55 -6.10 -2.13 1.29
CA PHE A 55 -5.11 -1.23 0.70
C PHE A 55 -4.78 -1.59 -0.76
N VAL A 56 -4.57 -2.87 -1.05
CA VAL A 56 -4.24 -3.36 -2.39
C VAL A 56 -5.40 -3.16 -3.37
N ALA A 57 -6.67 -3.24 -2.90
CA ALA A 57 -7.82 -2.97 -3.75
C ALA A 57 -7.82 -1.51 -4.22
N TYR A 58 -7.63 -0.56 -3.29
CA TYR A 58 -7.52 0.87 -3.61
C TYR A 58 -6.28 1.17 -4.48
N LEU A 59 -5.14 0.55 -4.20
CA LEU A 59 -3.94 0.73 -5.03
C LEU A 59 -4.18 0.27 -6.48
N LYS A 60 -4.94 -0.81 -6.69
CA LYS A 60 -5.31 -1.29 -8.03
C LYS A 60 -6.25 -0.35 -8.78
N GLU A 61 -7.01 0.50 -8.10
CA GLU A 61 -7.82 1.51 -8.79
C GLU A 61 -6.94 2.58 -9.46
N VAL A 62 -5.76 2.88 -8.87
CA VAL A 62 -4.82 3.87 -9.39
C VAL A 62 -3.72 3.24 -10.26
N VAL A 63 -3.32 2.00 -9.94
CA VAL A 63 -2.30 1.22 -10.66
C VAL A 63 -2.87 -0.18 -10.95
N PRO A 64 -3.71 -0.34 -12.00
CA PRO A 64 -4.41 -1.61 -12.27
C PRO A 64 -3.49 -2.82 -12.44
N ASP A 65 -2.30 -2.60 -13.00
CA ASP A 65 -1.32 -3.65 -13.32
C ASP A 65 -0.37 -3.98 -12.16
N VAL A 66 -0.57 -3.40 -10.97
CA VAL A 66 0.31 -3.64 -9.81
C VAL A 66 0.29 -5.11 -9.39
N LEU A 67 1.48 -5.69 -9.26
CA LEU A 67 1.64 -7.07 -8.79
C LEU A 67 1.53 -7.11 -7.26
N ALA A 68 0.50 -7.76 -6.75
CA ALA A 68 0.34 -8.00 -5.31
C ALA A 68 0.94 -9.36 -4.93
N VAL A 69 1.87 -9.35 -3.99
CA VAL A 69 2.54 -10.56 -3.49
C VAL A 69 2.37 -10.67 -1.97
N HIS A 70 2.17 -11.89 -1.48
CA HIS A 70 2.16 -12.16 -0.04
C HIS A 70 3.59 -12.23 0.48
N CYS A 71 3.87 -11.53 1.58
CA CYS A 71 5.18 -11.49 2.19
C CYS A 71 5.60 -12.89 2.68
N VAL A 72 6.78 -13.35 2.26
CA VAL A 72 7.32 -14.67 2.62
C VAL A 72 7.56 -14.85 4.12
N LEU A 73 7.77 -13.76 4.86
CA LEU A 73 7.94 -13.80 6.31
C LEU A 73 6.64 -14.12 7.06
N HIS A 74 5.49 -13.96 6.40
CA HIS A 74 4.16 -14.22 6.95
C HIS A 74 3.48 -15.41 6.26
N ARG A 75 4.25 -16.33 5.68
CA ARG A 75 3.72 -17.61 5.14
C ARG A 75 3.34 -18.59 6.24
#